data_AF-M7T6J8-F1
#
_entry.id   AF-M7T6J8-F1
#
_cell.length_a   1.000
_cell.length_b   1.000
_cell.length_c   1.000
_cell.angle_alpha   90.00
_cell.angle_beta   90.00
_cell.angle_gamma   90.00
#
_symmetry.space_group_name_H-M   'P 1'
#
loop_
_entity.id
_entity.type
_entity.pdbx_description
1 polymer ?
#
loop_
_entity_poly.entity_id
_entity_poly.type
_entity_poly.pdbx_seq_one_letter_code
_entity_poly.pdbx_strand_id
1 'polypeptide(L)'
;MHRLAHPDGEEGTSRAAAKAGICMGLSAYSTASMEDVIAQGQGNPYAFQMSMYLNHDTMENMVRRAEAAGYKAIIVTVDAPILGRRLNELRNAFEPPEGTRFPNLSSDDSFSFVNAAEEGMINGSTCP
;
A
#
# COMPACT_ATOMS: atom_id res chain seq x y z
N MET A 1 1.42 -3.53 -4.06
CA MET A 1 2.37 -3.87 -5.16
C MET A 1 2.04 -5.22 -5.81
N HIS A 2 0.79 -5.48 -6.18
CA HIS A 2 0.44 -6.74 -6.86
C HIS A 2 1.00 -6.81 -8.28
N ARG A 3 1.30 -5.64 -8.89
CA ARG A 3 1.91 -5.56 -10.23
C ARG A 3 3.30 -6.20 -10.34
N LEU A 4 3.98 -6.45 -9.21
CA LEU A 4 5.22 -7.23 -9.20
C LEU A 4 4.99 -8.71 -9.56
N ALA A 5 3.81 -9.24 -9.26
CA ALA A 5 3.47 -10.64 -9.51
C ALA A 5 2.71 -10.81 -10.84
N HIS A 6 1.87 -9.85 -11.22
CA HIS A 6 1.06 -9.95 -12.44
C HIS A 6 0.67 -8.55 -12.98
N PRO A 7 0.67 -8.31 -14.31
CA PRO A 7 0.34 -7.02 -14.91
C PRO A 7 -1.01 -6.42 -14.46
N ASP A 8 -2.04 -7.24 -14.31
CA ASP A 8 -3.37 -6.83 -13.82
C ASP A 8 -3.36 -6.23 -12.40
N GLY A 9 -2.34 -6.51 -11.60
CA GLY A 9 -2.17 -5.94 -10.27
C GLY A 9 -3.37 -6.11 -9.33
N GLU A 10 -3.64 -5.05 -8.57
CA GLU A 10 -4.70 -5.02 -7.57
C GLU A 10 -6.11 -5.06 -8.20
N GLU A 11 -6.30 -4.50 -9.40
CA GLU A 11 -7.57 -4.57 -10.13
C GLU A 11 -7.94 -6.01 -10.50
N GLY A 12 -6.95 -6.81 -10.94
CA GLY A 12 -7.15 -8.24 -11.19
C GLY A 12 -7.51 -9.02 -9.92
N THR A 13 -6.87 -8.68 -8.80
CA THR A 13 -7.18 -9.28 -7.50
C THR A 13 -8.61 -8.93 -7.06
N SER A 14 -9.02 -7.67 -7.25
CA SER A 14 -10.38 -7.21 -6.96
C SER A 14 -11.43 -7.95 -7.80
N ARG A 15 -11.23 -8.07 -9.13
CA ARG A 15 -12.13 -8.86 -9.99
C ARG A 15 -12.28 -10.31 -9.50
N ALA A 16 -11.17 -10.95 -9.13
CA ALA A 16 -11.19 -12.32 -8.63
C ALA A 16 -11.91 -12.44 -7.27
N ALA A 17 -11.62 -11.53 -6.35
CA ALA A 17 -12.23 -11.49 -5.01
C ALA A 17 -13.74 -11.21 -5.10
N ALA A 18 -14.17 -10.29 -5.96
CA ALA A 18 -15.58 -10.02 -6.26
C ALA A 18 -16.29 -11.26 -6.79
N LYS A 19 -15.72 -11.94 -7.78
CA LYS A 19 -16.29 -13.18 -8.34
C LYS A 19 -16.42 -14.30 -7.31
N ALA A 20 -15.50 -14.36 -6.34
CA ALA A 20 -15.52 -15.34 -5.26
C ALA A 20 -16.38 -14.93 -4.05
N GLY A 21 -16.90 -13.70 -4.01
CA GLY A 21 -17.62 -13.16 -2.85
C GLY A 21 -16.73 -12.96 -1.61
N ILE A 22 -15.43 -12.76 -1.80
CA ILE A 22 -14.43 -12.62 -0.72
C ILE A 22 -14.08 -11.14 -0.52
N CYS A 23 -14.13 -10.66 0.72
CA CYS A 23 -13.68 -9.32 1.07
C CYS A 23 -12.18 -9.17 0.80
N MET A 24 -11.80 -8.12 0.06
CA MET A 24 -10.40 -7.73 -0.16
C MET A 24 -10.00 -6.60 0.79
N GLY A 25 -8.82 -6.71 1.39
CA GLY A 25 -8.12 -5.60 2.04
C GLY A 25 -7.11 -4.97 1.07
N LEU A 26 -7.32 -3.73 0.65
CA LEU A 26 -6.39 -3.00 -0.22
C LEU A 26 -5.36 -2.24 0.61
N SER A 27 -4.07 -2.41 0.33
CA SER A 27 -3.01 -1.63 1.00
C SER A 27 -2.86 -0.22 0.43
N ALA A 28 -2.54 0.75 1.29
CA ALA A 28 -2.10 2.09 0.90
C ALA A 28 -0.87 2.08 -0.04
N TYR A 29 -0.01 1.06 0.06
CA TYR A 29 1.12 0.83 -0.85
C TYR A 29 0.74 0.02 -2.12
N SER A 30 -0.51 0.12 -2.56
CA SER A 30 -0.96 -0.48 -3.82
C SER A 30 -0.43 0.28 -5.03
N THR A 31 -0.29 -0.45 -6.14
CA THR A 31 0.13 0.11 -7.44
C THR A 31 -1.03 0.61 -8.31
N ALA A 32 -2.25 0.44 -7.84
CA ALA A 32 -3.48 1.00 -8.41
C ALA A 32 -4.18 1.87 -7.37
N SER A 33 -4.99 2.83 -7.82
CA SER A 33 -5.74 3.72 -6.93
C SER A 33 -6.84 2.97 -6.20
N MET A 34 -7.24 3.45 -5.02
CA MET A 34 -8.32 2.81 -4.26
C MET A 34 -9.66 2.86 -5.01
N GLU A 35 -9.89 3.87 -5.84
CA GLU A 35 -11.07 4.03 -6.70
C GLU A 35 -11.10 3.01 -7.84
N ASP A 36 -9.97 2.80 -8.53
CA ASP A 36 -9.90 1.83 -9.63
C ASP A 36 -10.12 0.41 -9.11
N VAL A 37 -9.56 0.09 -7.93
CA VAL A 37 -9.70 -1.23 -7.31
C VAL A 37 -11.13 -1.49 -6.85
N ILE A 38 -11.77 -0.54 -6.15
CA ILE A 38 -13.15 -0.73 -5.65
C ILE A 38 -14.16 -0.80 -6.80
N ALA A 39 -13.90 -0.10 -7.91
CA ALA A 39 -14.74 -0.17 -9.11
C ALA A 39 -14.80 -1.61 -9.69
N GLN A 40 -13.73 -2.39 -9.55
CA GLN A 40 -13.71 -3.80 -9.94
C GLN A 40 -14.40 -4.74 -8.93
N GLY A 41 -14.74 -4.24 -7.74
CA GLY A 41 -15.25 -5.01 -6.62
C GLY A 41 -16.72 -5.42 -6.72
N GLN A 42 -17.47 -4.88 -7.69
CA GLN A 42 -18.89 -5.21 -7.97
C GLN A 42 -19.80 -5.16 -6.71
N GLY A 43 -19.54 -4.19 -5.82
CA GLY A 43 -20.31 -3.99 -4.58
C GLY A 43 -19.90 -4.87 -3.40
N ASN A 44 -18.86 -5.70 -3.54
CA ASN A 44 -18.30 -6.50 -2.46
C ASN A 44 -17.73 -5.59 -1.35
N PRO A 45 -18.04 -5.82 -0.05
CA PRO A 45 -17.64 -4.91 1.03
C PRO A 45 -16.14 -4.99 1.34
N TYR A 46 -15.33 -4.18 0.68
CA TYR A 46 -13.88 -4.16 0.88
C TYR A 46 -13.44 -3.32 2.08
N ALA A 47 -12.21 -3.58 2.51
CA ALA A 47 -11.52 -2.81 3.53
C ALA A 47 -10.29 -2.11 2.93
N PHE A 48 -9.97 -0.93 3.44
CA PHE A 48 -8.75 -0.20 3.08
C PHE A 48 -7.74 -0.27 4.23
N GLN A 49 -6.51 -0.67 3.94
CA GLN A 49 -5.43 -0.84 4.90
C GLN A 49 -4.46 0.35 4.82
N MET A 50 -4.11 0.89 5.98
CA MET A 50 -3.11 1.94 6.12
C MET A 50 -2.24 1.73 7.36
N SER A 51 -1.05 2.29 7.34
CA SER A 51 -0.18 2.42 8.51
C SER A 51 -0.36 3.80 9.15
N MET A 52 0.21 3.99 10.34
CA MET A 52 0.29 5.31 10.96
C MET A 52 1.35 6.16 10.26
N TYR A 53 0.97 7.35 9.79
CA TYR A 53 1.87 8.34 9.21
C TYR A 53 2.05 9.52 10.17
N LEU A 54 3.19 10.22 10.11
CA LEU A 54 3.43 11.38 10.97
C LEU A 54 2.47 12.54 10.65
N ASN A 55 2.09 12.69 9.38
CA ASN A 55 1.14 13.71 8.95
C ASN A 55 -0.30 13.23 9.15
N HIS A 56 -0.98 13.82 10.13
CA HIS A 56 -2.37 13.50 10.47
C HIS A 56 -3.35 13.89 9.36
N ASP A 57 -3.13 15.01 8.68
CA ASP A 57 -4.01 15.48 7.60
C ASP A 57 -4.00 14.47 6.44
N THR A 58 -2.85 13.84 6.18
CA THR A 58 -2.78 12.78 5.16
C THR A 58 -3.56 11.55 5.56
N MET A 59 -3.45 11.11 6.81
CA MET A 59 -4.26 9.99 7.32
C MET A 59 -5.76 10.29 7.21
N GLU A 60 -6.17 11.48 7.65
CA GLU A 60 -7.56 11.90 7.59
C GLU A 60 -8.06 11.95 6.14
N ASN A 61 -7.30 12.55 5.23
CA ASN A 61 -7.64 12.61 3.81
C ASN A 61 -7.77 11.20 3.21
N MET A 62 -6.87 10.28 3.56
CA MET A 62 -6.92 8.91 3.06
C MET A 62 -8.13 8.14 3.58
N VAL A 63 -8.50 8.31 4.86
CA VAL A 63 -9.72 7.72 5.42
C VAL A 63 -10.97 8.29 4.75
N ARG A 64 -11.06 9.62 4.60
CA ARG A 64 -12.19 10.28 3.92
C ARG A 64 -12.33 9.84 2.47
N ARG A 65 -11.20 9.69 1.76
CA ARG A 65 -11.16 9.19 0.38
C ARG A 65 -11.63 7.75 0.29
N ALA A 66 -11.20 6.89 1.22
CA ALA A 66 -11.65 5.49 1.28
C ALA A 66 -13.16 5.39 1.58
N GLU A 67 -13.67 6.18 2.52
CA GLU A 67 -15.11 6.24 2.81
C GLU A 67 -15.91 6.70 1.58
N ALA A 68 -15.48 7.78 0.93
CA ALA A 68 -16.11 8.31 -0.28
C ALA A 68 -16.08 7.33 -1.46
N ALA A 69 -14.99 6.56 -1.60
CA ALA A 69 -14.87 5.52 -2.62
C ALA A 69 -15.75 4.29 -2.34
N GLY A 70 -16.28 4.15 -1.11
CA GLY A 70 -17.25 3.12 -0.75
C GLY A 70 -16.68 1.93 0.02
N TYR A 71 -15.44 2.00 0.50
CA TYR A 71 -14.86 1.01 1.42
C TYR A 71 -15.68 0.94 2.71
N LYS A 72 -15.79 -0.26 3.29
CA LYS A 72 -16.66 -0.55 4.44
C LYS A 72 -15.91 -0.65 5.76
N ALA A 73 -14.59 -0.74 5.72
CA ALA A 73 -13.75 -0.82 6.89
C ALA A 73 -12.37 -0.22 6.63
N ILE A 74 -11.72 0.24 7.70
CA ILE A 74 -10.32 0.63 7.71
C ILE A 74 -9.54 -0.38 8.55
N ILE A 75 -8.42 -0.86 8.01
CA ILE A 75 -7.46 -1.74 8.70
C ILE A 75 -6.25 -0.88 9.04
N VAL A 76 -6.03 -0.62 10.33
CA VAL A 76 -4.86 0.13 10.80
C VAL A 76 -3.78 -0.86 11.22
N THR A 77 -2.66 -0.86 10.51
CA THR A 77 -1.50 -1.69 10.82
C THR A 77 -0.57 -0.96 11.78
N VAL A 78 -0.44 -1.50 13.00
CA VAL A 78 0.28 -0.86 14.12
C VAL A 78 1.58 -1.57 14.52
N ASP A 79 1.91 -2.69 13.88
CA ASP A 79 3.06 -3.54 14.20
C ASP A 79 4.36 -3.14 13.48
N ALA A 80 4.28 -2.25 12.49
CA ALA A 80 5.39 -1.83 11.64
C ALA A 80 5.63 -0.31 11.71
N PRO A 81 6.03 0.24 12.87
CA PRO A 81 6.44 1.64 12.97
C PRO A 81 7.74 1.93 12.19
N ILE A 82 8.58 0.91 12.02
CA ILE A 82 9.77 0.90 11.17
C ILE A 82 9.71 -0.41 10.37
N LEU A 83 10.17 -0.37 9.12
CA LEU A 83 10.26 -1.59 8.30
C LEU A 83 11.19 -2.61 8.96
N GLY A 84 10.70 -3.84 9.09
CA GLY A 84 11.51 -4.95 9.58
C GLY A 84 12.68 -5.26 8.63
N ARG A 85 13.79 -5.75 9.19
CA ARG A 85 14.98 -6.12 8.42
C ARG A 85 14.78 -7.41 7.63
N ARG A 86 14.45 -7.31 6.35
CA ARG A 86 14.25 -8.44 5.44
C ARG A 86 15.57 -8.81 4.75
N LEU A 87 16.27 -9.83 5.26
CA LEU A 87 17.61 -10.21 4.77
C LEU A 87 17.67 -10.55 3.28
N ASN A 88 16.58 -11.05 2.70
CA ASN A 88 16.51 -11.33 1.26
C ASN A 88 16.42 -10.04 0.44
N GLU A 89 15.66 -9.05 0.88
CA GLU A 89 15.59 -7.74 0.21
C GLU A 89 16.96 -7.04 0.25
N LEU A 90 17.64 -7.11 1.40
CA LEU A 90 19.02 -6.64 1.58
C LEU A 90 20.02 -7.30 0.62
N ARG A 91 20.03 -8.63 0.56
CA ARG A 91 20.96 -9.39 -0.29
C ARG A 91 20.73 -9.14 -1.78
N ASN A 92 19.48 -8.91 -2.16
CA ASN A 92 19.08 -8.71 -3.54
C ASN A 92 19.01 -7.23 -3.94
N ALA A 93 19.32 -6.31 -3.01
CA ALA A 93 19.13 -4.86 -3.17
C ALA A 93 17.76 -4.54 -3.79
N PHE A 94 16.69 -5.07 -3.17
CA PHE A 94 15.36 -4.99 -3.75
C PHE A 94 14.89 -3.53 -3.84
N GLU A 95 14.56 -3.12 -5.06
CA GLU A 95 13.89 -1.87 -5.37
C GLU A 95 12.67 -2.15 -6.25
N PRO A 96 11.56 -1.41 -6.09
CA PRO A 96 10.43 -1.47 -7.00
C PRO A 96 10.90 -1.14 -8.42
N PRO A 97 10.35 -1.81 -9.45
CA PRO A 97 10.69 -1.51 -10.84
C PRO A 97 10.51 -0.02 -11.17
N GLU A 98 11.37 0.48 -12.05
CA GLU A 98 11.33 1.88 -12.49
C GLU A 98 9.92 2.27 -12.98
N GLY A 99 9.44 3.43 -12.54
CA GLY A 99 8.10 3.92 -12.87
C GLY A 99 6.97 3.34 -12.02
N THR A 100 7.27 2.53 -11.01
CA THR A 100 6.27 2.12 -10.00
C THR A 100 5.73 3.36 -9.28
N ARG A 101 4.39 3.48 -9.19
CA ARG A 101 3.70 4.58 -8.52
C ARG A 101 2.80 4.05 -7.41
N PHE A 102 2.64 4.86 -6.37
CA PHE A 102 1.77 4.60 -5.22
C PHE A 102 0.67 5.66 -5.15
N PRO A 103 -0.40 5.55 -5.97
CA PRO A 103 -1.40 6.61 -6.15
C PRO A 103 -2.28 6.92 -4.91
N ASN A 104 -2.16 6.12 -3.86
CA ASN A 104 -2.88 6.34 -2.60
C ASN A 104 -2.05 7.11 -1.57
N LEU A 105 -0.73 7.17 -1.75
CA LEU A 105 0.18 7.91 -0.87
C LEU A 105 0.30 9.36 -1.35
N SER A 106 0.48 10.27 -0.40
CA SER A 106 0.79 11.66 -0.72
C SER A 106 2.28 11.78 -1.06
N SER A 107 2.65 12.85 -1.77
CA SER A 107 4.07 13.16 -2.03
C SER A 107 4.85 13.53 -0.77
N ASP A 108 4.18 13.79 0.35
CA ASP A 108 4.75 14.29 1.61
C ASP A 108 4.58 13.28 2.77
N ASP A 109 4.61 11.99 2.42
CA ASP A 109 4.54 10.91 3.39
C ASP A 109 5.94 10.68 3.95
N SER A 110 6.24 11.42 5.03
CA SER A 110 7.49 11.43 5.81
C SER A 110 7.96 10.05 6.33
N PHE A 111 7.21 8.98 6.06
CA PHE A 111 7.77 7.64 5.95
C PHE A 111 7.14 6.94 4.74
N SER A 112 7.81 7.03 3.59
CA SER A 112 7.52 6.23 2.42
C SER A 112 8.58 5.13 2.30
N PHE A 113 8.20 3.98 1.75
CA PHE A 113 9.16 2.94 1.35
C PHE A 113 10.33 3.51 0.53
N VAL A 114 10.07 4.55 -0.29
CA VAL A 114 11.08 5.24 -1.10
C VAL A 114 12.08 5.97 -0.21
N ASN A 115 11.60 6.75 0.77
CA ASN A 115 12.46 7.49 1.70
C ASN A 115 13.32 6.52 2.55
N ALA A 116 12.74 5.40 3.00
CA ALA A 116 13.48 4.41 3.77
C ALA A 116 14.59 3.73 2.93
N ALA A 117 14.36 3.54 1.62
CA ALA A 117 15.36 3.03 0.69
C ALA A 117 16.49 4.07 0.45
N GLU A 118 16.12 5.33 0.23
CA GLU A 118 17.06 6.45 0.01
C GLU A 118 17.89 6.78 1.26
N GLU A 119 17.30 6.73 2.45
CA GLU A 119 17.98 6.98 3.72
C GLU A 119 18.84 5.80 4.19
N GLY A 120 18.94 4.73 3.41
CA GLY A 120 19.77 3.55 3.75
C GLY A 120 19.28 2.78 4.97
N MET A 121 18.09 3.11 5.49
CA MET A 121 17.47 2.42 6.62
C MET A 121 17.09 0.97 6.27
N ILE A 122 16.83 0.70 4.98
CA ILE A 122 16.60 -0.66 4.47
C ILE A 122 17.93 -1.39 4.25
N ASN A 123 19.02 -0.66 3.93
CA ASN A 123 20.33 -1.21 3.55
C ASN A 123 21.37 -1.33 4.67
N GLY A 124 21.00 -1.05 5.93
CA GLY A 124 21.80 -1.40 7.10
C GLY A 124 23.23 -0.86 7.10
N SER A 125 23.52 0.22 6.37
CA SER A 125 24.87 0.78 6.28
C SER A 125 25.20 1.81 7.36
N THR A 126 24.51 1.77 8.51
CA THR A 126 24.92 2.53 9.70
C THR A 126 24.60 1.75 10.97
N CYS A 127 25.46 0.79 11.30
CA CYS A 127 25.80 0.54 12.69
C CYS A 127 27.29 0.92 12.81
N PRO A 128 27.69 1.80 13.75
CA PRO A 128 29.11 2.00 14.07
C PRO A 128 29.75 0.71 14.59
#